data_AF-E9HRM0-F1
#
_entry.id   AF-E9HRM0-F1
#
_cell.length_a   1.000
_cell.length_b   1.000
_cell.length_c   1.000
_cell.angle_alpha   90.00
_cell.angle_beta   90.00
_cell.angle_gamma   90.00
#
_symmetry.space_group_name_H-M   'P 1'
#
loop_
_entity.id
_entity.type
_entity.pdbx_description
1 polymer ?
#
loop_
_entity_poly.entity_id
_entity_poly.type
_entity_poly.pdbx_seq_one_letter_code
_entity_poly.pdbx_strand_id
1 'polypeptide(L)'
;MEMISSNKWRENAVEVRPSNFKFTLRLLKSHFPNTLDQDFIVNKLSSLNMVVEQFILNAELADSSLCYEILRPSENVNVFKLDTATLLENNTALNSGQLKAVHSITKTMVHASTKTPKIALLQGSPGTGKSRVIVELIIRMMSMHLEKTGRYPCILVCAPLNNAVDEISNRLLIARVENSGYGSNYTVRCSSIMHHDVVPISLNELVDKKIRDLAGASRSPYSSDFQTLDRELIRFRKERSNIVASIRGANKLLFQAKVICLTSNSFRTKDMESIFIKEQEYRGSSYQPSLCCIVDEASQCTEPESLQPFAFGVNKLVLIGDPMQPPAMVISQVSQRHQYEQSLFNRICATKIAAEQDVIILTMQYRMAPAIVEWPSNFFYGKKLITARNIIRNGPCHEYWLYN
;
A
#
# COMPACT_ATOMS: atom_id res chain seq x y z
N MET A 1 -7.85 -16.00 -15.07
CA MET A 1 -7.12 -15.43 -16.21
C MET A 1 -5.75 -14.99 -15.72
N GLU A 2 -4.66 -15.54 -16.25
CA GLU A 2 -3.31 -15.09 -15.97
C GLU A 2 -2.62 -14.95 -17.33
N MET A 3 -2.46 -13.72 -17.80
CA MET A 3 -1.66 -13.44 -18.99
C MET A 3 -0.22 -13.24 -18.54
N ILE A 4 0.62 -14.24 -18.77
CA ILE A 4 2.07 -14.06 -18.70
C ILE A 4 2.47 -13.52 -20.08
N SER A 5 2.57 -12.20 -20.22
CA SER A 5 3.17 -11.57 -21.39
C SER A 5 4.49 -10.92 -20.99
N SER A 6 5.60 -11.49 -21.44
CA SER A 6 6.87 -10.78 -21.56
C SER A 6 6.75 -9.78 -22.71
N ASN A 7 6.27 -8.58 -22.43
CA ASN A 7 6.62 -7.29 -23.07
C ASN A 7 5.47 -6.27 -22.97
N LYS A 8 5.87 -5.03 -22.67
CA LYS A 8 5.07 -3.83 -22.45
C LYS A 8 4.27 -3.45 -23.72
N TRP A 9 2.96 -3.27 -23.59
CA TRP A 9 2.15 -2.56 -24.59
C TRP A 9 2.22 -1.06 -24.32
N ARG A 10 2.62 -0.28 -25.33
CA ARG A 10 2.40 1.18 -25.38
C ARG A 10 1.24 1.44 -26.32
N GLU A 11 0.29 2.23 -25.85
CA GLU A 11 -0.77 2.85 -26.66
C GLU A 11 -0.11 3.84 -27.62
N ASN A 12 -0.08 3.50 -28.89
CA ASN A 12 -0.16 4.42 -30.02
C ASN A 12 -0.44 3.58 -31.26
N ALA A 13 -1.51 3.94 -31.96
CA ALA A 13 -1.90 3.32 -33.23
C ALA A 13 -0.79 3.55 -34.26
N VAL A 14 0.12 2.57 -34.37
CA VAL A 14 0.93 2.34 -35.55
C VAL A 14 0.59 0.92 -35.97
N GLU A 15 0.11 0.78 -37.19
CA GLU A 15 -0.16 -0.49 -37.85
C GLU A 15 1.18 -1.21 -38.09
N VAL A 16 1.78 -1.72 -37.01
CA VAL A 16 2.93 -2.62 -37.08
C VAL A 16 2.35 -3.96 -37.46
N ARG A 17 2.53 -4.41 -38.70
CA ARG A 17 2.30 -5.82 -39.08
C ARG A 17 3.19 -6.68 -38.18
N PRO A 18 2.66 -7.41 -37.18
CA PRO A 18 3.51 -8.14 -36.26
C PRO A 18 3.81 -9.51 -36.86
N SER A 19 5.09 -9.83 -36.93
CA SER A 19 5.60 -11.19 -37.05
C SER A 19 4.89 -12.14 -36.07
N ASN A 20 4.34 -13.25 -36.59
CA ASN A 20 3.73 -14.40 -35.88
C ASN A 20 3.75 -14.35 -34.33
N PHE A 21 2.84 -13.59 -33.73
CA PHE A 21 2.59 -13.66 -32.29
C PHE A 21 1.77 -14.91 -31.98
N LYS A 22 2.32 -15.80 -31.16
CA LYS A 22 1.57 -16.94 -30.59
C LYS A 22 1.16 -16.59 -29.17
N PHE A 23 -0.13 -16.72 -28.86
CA PHE A 23 -0.67 -16.61 -27.50
C PHE A 23 -1.50 -17.86 -27.19
N THR A 24 -1.74 -18.13 -25.91
CA THR A 24 -2.56 -19.27 -25.47
C THR A 24 -3.75 -18.75 -24.69
N LEU A 25 -4.97 -19.07 -25.15
CA LEU A 25 -6.19 -18.82 -24.41
C LEU A 25 -6.60 -20.08 -23.66
N ARG A 26 -6.82 -19.96 -22.35
CA ARG A 26 -7.50 -21.00 -21.59
C ARG A 26 -8.99 -20.67 -21.53
N LEU A 27 -9.79 -21.45 -22.23
CA LEU A 27 -11.25 -21.36 -22.22
C LEU A 27 -11.81 -22.32 -21.18
N LEU A 28 -12.90 -21.92 -20.52
CA LEU A 28 -13.73 -22.87 -19.78
C LEU A 28 -14.31 -23.87 -20.79
N LYS A 29 -14.39 -25.14 -20.41
CA LYS A 29 -14.84 -26.23 -21.30
C LYS A 29 -16.21 -25.94 -21.92
N SER A 30 -17.10 -25.28 -21.19
CA SER A 30 -18.44 -24.87 -21.65
C SER A 30 -18.46 -23.80 -22.73
N HIS A 31 -17.35 -23.07 -22.92
CA HIS A 31 -17.20 -22.00 -23.90
C HIS A 31 -16.30 -22.42 -25.06
N PHE A 32 -15.98 -23.73 -25.18
CA PHE A 32 -15.29 -24.20 -26.36
C PHE A 32 -16.22 -24.09 -27.58
N PRO A 33 -15.77 -23.43 -28.66
CA PRO A 33 -16.51 -23.48 -29.90
C PRO A 33 -16.56 -24.92 -30.41
N ASN A 34 -17.68 -25.29 -31.03
CA ASN A 34 -17.87 -26.64 -31.59
C ASN A 34 -16.89 -26.94 -32.74
N THR A 35 -16.35 -25.90 -33.38
CA THR A 35 -15.37 -25.97 -34.46
C THR A 35 -14.20 -25.04 -34.14
N LEU A 36 -12.98 -25.58 -34.15
CA LEU A 36 -11.75 -24.83 -33.88
C LEU A 36 -11.04 -24.37 -35.17
N ASP A 37 -11.43 -24.91 -36.32
CA ASP A 37 -10.83 -24.62 -37.64
C ASP A 37 -11.43 -23.36 -38.29
N GLN A 38 -11.67 -22.33 -37.50
CA GLN A 38 -12.20 -21.05 -37.97
C GLN A 38 -11.43 -19.90 -37.33
N ASP A 39 -11.43 -18.75 -37.99
CA ASP A 39 -10.81 -17.54 -37.46
C ASP A 39 -11.66 -16.96 -36.33
N PHE A 40 -11.02 -16.70 -35.18
CA PHE A 40 -11.66 -16.08 -34.04
C PHE A 40 -11.15 -14.65 -33.85
N ILE A 41 -12.07 -13.71 -33.73
CA ILE A 41 -11.76 -12.34 -33.30
C ILE A 41 -11.78 -12.32 -31.77
N VAL A 42 -10.63 -12.00 -31.17
CA VAL A 42 -10.48 -11.96 -29.71
C VAL A 42 -10.18 -10.52 -29.30
N ASN A 43 -11.10 -9.91 -28.56
CA ASN A 43 -10.94 -8.56 -28.03
C ASN A 43 -10.80 -8.60 -26.50
N LYS A 44 -9.70 -8.04 -25.98
CA LYS A 44 -9.55 -7.83 -24.54
C LYS A 44 -10.38 -6.62 -24.12
N LEU A 45 -11.41 -6.84 -23.30
CA LEU A 45 -12.23 -5.76 -22.75
C LEU A 45 -11.56 -5.08 -21.56
N SER A 46 -11.46 -5.78 -20.42
CA SER A 46 -10.84 -5.28 -19.20
C SER A 46 -10.45 -6.44 -18.27
N SER A 47 -9.70 -6.13 -17.21
CA SER A 47 -9.44 -7.09 -16.11
C SER A 47 -10.48 -6.88 -15.03
N LEU A 48 -11.29 -7.91 -14.74
CA LEU A 48 -12.33 -7.83 -13.71
C LEU A 48 -11.83 -8.19 -12.30
N ASN A 49 -10.59 -8.65 -12.15
CA ASN A 49 -10.07 -9.14 -10.88
C ASN A 49 -10.30 -8.12 -9.75
N MET A 50 -9.92 -6.86 -9.94
CA MET A 50 -10.07 -5.82 -8.91
C MET A 50 -11.53 -5.60 -8.49
N VAL A 51 -12.46 -5.58 -9.46
CA VAL A 51 -13.89 -5.36 -9.18
C VAL A 51 -14.48 -6.54 -8.42
N VAL A 52 -14.11 -7.76 -8.81
CA VAL A 52 -14.55 -8.99 -8.13
C VAL A 52 -13.99 -9.04 -6.71
N GLU A 53 -12.71 -8.72 -6.51
CA GLU A 53 -12.09 -8.70 -5.19
C GLU A 53 -12.73 -7.65 -4.27
N GLN A 54 -13.01 -6.44 -4.77
CA GLN A 54 -13.73 -5.42 -4.00
C GLN A 54 -15.15 -5.86 -3.63
N PHE A 55 -15.84 -6.55 -4.53
CA PHE A 55 -17.17 -7.10 -4.27
C PHE A 55 -17.14 -8.18 -3.18
N ILE A 56 -16.19 -9.12 -3.26
CA ILE A 56 -15.99 -10.17 -2.24
C ILE A 56 -15.67 -9.53 -0.88
N LEU A 57 -14.76 -8.56 -0.85
CA LEU A 57 -14.39 -7.85 0.38
C LEU A 57 -15.56 -7.14 1.05
N ASN A 58 -16.44 -6.52 0.28
CA ASN A 58 -17.64 -5.90 0.83
C ASN A 58 -18.55 -6.94 1.50
N ALA A 59 -18.63 -8.16 0.96
CA ALA A 59 -19.37 -9.26 1.59
C ALA A 59 -18.66 -9.79 2.84
N GLU A 60 -17.32 -9.90 2.82
CA GLU A 60 -16.49 -10.37 3.94
C GLU A 60 -16.31 -9.32 5.05
N LEU A 61 -16.70 -8.05 4.82
CA LEU A 61 -16.58 -6.99 5.83
C LEU A 61 -17.30 -7.38 7.13
N ALA A 62 -18.39 -8.15 7.04
CA ALA A 62 -19.14 -8.65 8.20
C ALA A 62 -18.28 -9.44 9.20
N ASP A 63 -17.23 -10.12 8.73
CA ASP A 63 -16.33 -10.93 9.55
C ASP A 63 -15.17 -10.12 10.15
N SER A 64 -15.04 -8.85 9.75
CA SER A 64 -13.99 -7.96 10.26
C SER A 64 -14.30 -7.49 11.68
N SER A 65 -13.27 -7.51 12.54
CA SER A 65 -13.33 -6.89 13.87
C SER A 65 -13.50 -5.36 13.87
N LEU A 66 -13.46 -4.72 12.69
CA LEU A 66 -13.69 -3.29 12.49
C LEU A 66 -15.05 -3.00 11.82
N CYS A 67 -15.86 -4.03 11.53
CA CYS A 67 -17.12 -3.89 10.79
C CYS A 67 -18.05 -2.85 11.45
N TYR A 68 -18.29 -3.01 12.75
CA TYR A 68 -19.21 -2.16 13.49
C TYR A 68 -18.72 -0.70 13.52
N GLU A 69 -17.42 -0.52 13.71
CA GLU A 69 -16.73 0.76 13.78
C GLU A 69 -16.77 1.52 12.45
N ILE A 70 -16.70 0.79 11.33
CA ILE A 70 -16.76 1.35 9.96
C ILE A 70 -18.19 1.74 9.59
N LEU A 71 -19.17 0.89 9.92
CA LEU A 71 -20.58 1.15 9.64
C LEU A 71 -21.14 2.27 10.52
N ARG A 72 -20.69 2.37 11.78
CA ARG A 72 -21.20 3.33 12.78
C ARG A 72 -20.08 4.10 13.48
N PRO A 73 -19.35 4.97 12.77
CA PRO A 73 -18.22 5.70 13.34
C PRO A 73 -18.63 6.65 14.50
N SER A 74 -19.84 7.18 14.49
CA SER A 74 -20.37 8.06 15.55
C SER A 74 -20.60 7.36 16.89
N GLU A 75 -20.98 6.07 16.87
CA GLU A 75 -21.27 5.29 18.08
C GLU A 75 -20.00 4.72 18.74
N ASN A 76 -18.87 4.71 18.02
CA ASN A 76 -17.65 4.00 18.42
C ASN A 76 -16.49 4.93 18.78
N VAL A 77 -16.75 5.92 19.63
CA VAL A 77 -15.78 6.97 19.99
C VAL A 77 -14.45 6.42 20.52
N ASN A 78 -14.50 5.31 21.28
CA ASN A 78 -13.31 4.70 21.88
C ASN A 78 -12.31 4.14 20.86
N VAL A 79 -12.78 3.75 19.67
CA VAL A 79 -11.92 3.20 18.60
C VAL A 79 -11.04 4.28 18.00
N PHE A 80 -11.55 5.52 17.98
CA PHE A 80 -10.84 6.69 17.47
C PHE A 80 -10.11 7.49 18.56
N LYS A 81 -10.32 7.17 19.83
CA LYS A 81 -9.66 7.85 20.95
C LYS A 81 -8.16 7.53 20.94
N LEU A 82 -7.37 8.60 20.84
CA LEU A 82 -5.91 8.54 20.89
C LEU A 82 -5.40 8.95 22.27
N ASP A 83 -4.31 8.33 22.70
CA ASP A 83 -3.63 8.70 23.94
C ASP A 83 -3.00 10.10 23.80
N THR A 84 -3.26 10.96 24.79
CA THR A 84 -2.66 12.29 24.86
C THR A 84 -1.21 12.18 25.34
N ALA A 85 -0.29 12.73 24.56
CA ALA A 85 1.14 12.67 24.83
C ALA A 85 1.62 13.84 25.71
N THR A 86 2.36 13.54 26.77
CA THR A 86 3.39 14.46 27.31
C THR A 86 4.64 14.31 26.47
N LEU A 87 5.01 15.36 25.72
CA LEU A 87 6.21 15.35 24.87
C LEU A 87 7.46 15.33 25.75
N LEU A 88 8.17 14.20 25.80
CA LEU A 88 9.43 14.05 26.55
C LEU A 88 10.66 13.96 25.63
N GLU A 89 10.48 13.90 24.31
CA GLU A 89 11.57 13.64 23.37
C GLU A 89 11.86 14.81 22.42
N ASN A 90 13.14 15.14 22.30
CA ASN A 90 13.67 16.07 21.30
C ASN A 90 13.95 15.33 19.99
N ASN A 91 12.95 15.24 19.11
CA ASN A 91 13.19 14.86 17.72
C ASN A 91 13.38 16.15 16.88
N THR A 92 14.58 16.35 16.32
CA THR A 92 14.91 17.53 15.50
C THR A 92 14.36 17.45 14.07
N ALA A 93 13.89 16.28 13.64
CA ALA A 93 13.39 16.04 12.29
C ALA A 93 11.92 16.46 12.09
N LEU A 94 11.09 16.43 13.14
CA LEU A 94 9.66 16.72 13.07
C LEU A 94 9.32 18.01 13.80
N ASN A 95 8.33 18.76 13.30
CA ASN A 95 7.76 19.84 14.09
C ASN A 95 6.89 19.29 15.24
N SER A 96 6.53 20.16 16.17
CA SER A 96 5.75 19.79 17.36
C SER A 96 4.39 19.16 17.03
N GLY A 97 3.70 19.62 15.97
CA GLY A 97 2.42 19.04 15.54
C GLY A 97 2.57 17.63 14.97
N GLN A 98 3.57 17.43 14.10
CA GLN A 98 3.93 16.12 13.56
C GLN A 98 4.36 15.16 14.68
N LEU A 99 5.20 15.61 15.62
CA LEU A 99 5.68 14.80 16.74
C LEU A 99 4.55 14.37 17.68
N LYS A 100 3.62 15.30 18.00
CA LYS A 100 2.40 14.98 18.77
C LYS A 100 1.55 13.95 18.06
N ALA A 101 1.34 14.11 16.75
CA ALA A 101 0.59 13.16 15.92
C ALA A 101 1.22 11.77 15.98
N VAL A 102 2.52 11.68 15.69
CA VAL A 102 3.27 10.42 15.73
C VAL A 102 3.13 9.75 17.08
N HIS A 103 3.46 10.45 18.17
CA HIS A 103 3.46 9.86 19.50
C HIS A 103 2.06 9.37 19.91
N SER A 104 1.02 10.17 19.68
CA SER A 104 -0.35 9.82 20.05
C SER A 104 -0.83 8.59 19.27
N ILE A 105 -0.55 8.53 17.97
CA ILE A 105 -0.93 7.39 17.11
C ILE A 105 -0.13 6.14 17.50
N THR A 106 1.21 6.21 17.58
CA THR A 106 2.04 5.03 17.88
C THR A 106 1.73 4.46 19.25
N LYS A 107 1.59 5.31 20.27
CA LYS A 107 1.23 4.89 21.62
C LYS A 107 -0.10 4.16 21.63
N THR A 108 -1.13 4.73 21.00
CA THR A 108 -2.46 4.11 20.92
C THR A 108 -2.41 2.76 20.20
N MET A 109 -1.78 2.70 19.03
CA MET A 109 -1.73 1.49 18.21
C MET A 109 -0.92 0.37 18.87
N VAL A 110 0.18 0.68 19.55
CA VAL A 110 1.04 -0.31 20.20
C VAL A 110 0.47 -0.74 21.57
N HIS A 111 -0.11 0.17 22.34
CA HIS A 111 -0.59 -0.14 23.69
C HIS A 111 -1.96 -0.83 23.69
N ALA A 112 -2.82 -0.55 22.71
CA ALA A 112 -4.09 -1.25 22.54
C ALA A 112 -3.89 -2.78 22.48
N SER A 113 -4.77 -3.50 23.19
CA SER A 113 -4.82 -4.97 23.17
C SER A 113 -4.96 -5.49 21.74
N THR A 114 -4.46 -6.69 21.48
CA THR A 114 -4.51 -7.33 20.16
C THR A 114 -5.93 -7.59 19.68
N LYS A 115 -6.92 -7.63 20.57
CA LYS A 115 -8.35 -7.79 20.21
C LYS A 115 -9.11 -6.47 20.12
N THR A 116 -8.50 -5.35 20.51
CA THR A 116 -9.19 -4.06 20.54
C THR A 116 -8.99 -3.32 19.22
N PRO A 117 -10.06 -3.10 18.44
CA PRO A 117 -9.97 -2.34 17.20
C PRO A 117 -9.55 -0.90 17.46
N LYS A 118 -8.70 -0.35 16.58
CA LYS A 118 -8.28 1.06 16.64
C LYS A 118 -8.18 1.66 15.23
N ILE A 119 -8.71 2.86 15.07
CA ILE A 119 -8.59 3.65 13.84
C ILE A 119 -8.04 5.03 14.19
N ALA A 120 -6.93 5.42 13.58
CA ALA A 120 -6.38 6.77 13.65
C ALA A 120 -6.59 7.49 12.32
N LEU A 121 -6.92 8.78 12.39
CA LEU A 121 -7.05 9.67 11.24
C LEU A 121 -6.01 10.77 11.33
N LEU A 122 -5.26 10.98 10.26
CA LEU A 122 -4.31 12.08 10.13
C LEU A 122 -4.59 12.86 8.85
N GLN A 123 -5.05 14.09 9.01
CA GLN A 123 -5.19 15.02 7.90
C GLN A 123 -3.86 15.75 7.67
N GLY A 124 -3.38 15.75 6.42
CA GLY A 124 -2.19 16.51 6.04
C GLY A 124 -2.36 17.20 4.69
N SER A 125 -2.45 18.52 4.70
CA SER A 125 -2.53 19.33 3.49
C SER A 125 -1.23 19.27 2.66
N PRO A 126 -1.20 19.79 1.42
CA PRO A 126 -0.03 19.68 0.55
C PRO A 126 1.24 20.27 1.19
N GLY A 127 2.33 19.51 1.16
CA GLY A 127 3.62 19.95 1.69
C GLY A 127 3.76 19.90 3.23
N THR A 128 2.80 19.34 3.96
CA THR A 128 2.86 19.19 5.43
C THR A 128 3.69 18.00 5.94
N GLY A 129 4.27 17.21 5.03
CA GLY A 129 5.17 16.13 5.38
C GLY A 129 4.50 14.80 5.76
N LYS A 130 3.32 14.48 5.23
CA LYS A 130 2.60 13.19 5.45
C LYS A 130 3.52 11.97 5.37
N SER A 131 4.26 11.81 4.26
CA SER A 131 5.16 10.67 4.06
C SER A 131 6.31 10.62 5.07
N ARG A 132 6.77 11.78 5.59
CA ARG A 132 7.77 11.84 6.67
C ARG A 132 7.17 11.35 7.99
N VAL A 133 5.93 11.75 8.29
CA VAL A 133 5.18 11.27 9.46
C VAL A 133 4.96 9.76 9.37
N ILE A 134 4.63 9.21 8.20
CA ILE A 134 4.46 7.76 7.99
C ILE A 134 5.74 6.99 8.32
N VAL A 135 6.88 7.44 7.81
CA VAL A 135 8.17 6.81 8.08
C VAL A 135 8.48 6.80 9.57
N GLU A 136 8.26 7.92 10.25
CA GLU A 136 8.45 8.00 11.71
C GLU A 136 7.45 7.11 12.47
N LEU A 137 6.18 7.06 12.06
CA LEU A 137 5.18 6.17 12.65
C LEU A 137 5.66 4.71 12.60
N ILE A 138 6.16 4.27 11.44
CA ILE A 138 6.66 2.90 11.25
C ILE A 138 7.85 2.62 12.18
N ILE A 139 8.87 3.47 12.15
CA ILE A 139 10.08 3.35 12.98
C ILE A 139 9.71 3.24 14.46
N ARG A 140 8.85 4.16 14.93
CA ARG A 140 8.51 4.25 16.35
C ARG A 140 7.58 3.13 16.79
N MET A 141 6.64 2.71 15.94
CA MET A 141 5.83 1.52 16.20
C MET A 141 6.68 0.25 16.27
N MET A 142 7.71 0.11 15.42
CA MET A 142 8.63 -1.03 15.47
C MET A 142 9.40 -1.09 16.78
N SER A 143 10.02 0.01 17.21
CA SER A 143 10.77 0.10 18.48
C SER A 143 9.85 -0.13 19.69
N MET A 144 8.75 0.61 19.81
CA MET A 144 7.85 0.49 20.96
C MET A 144 7.22 -0.91 21.08
N HIS A 145 6.86 -1.53 19.95
CA HIS A 145 6.29 -2.86 19.98
C HIS A 145 7.34 -3.94 20.31
N LEU A 146 8.58 -3.77 19.83
CA LEU A 146 9.70 -4.63 20.22
C LEU A 146 9.97 -4.55 21.72
N GLU A 147 10.02 -3.35 22.29
CA GLU A 147 10.20 -3.13 23.73
C GLU A 147 9.07 -3.75 24.55
N LYS A 148 7.81 -3.57 24.11
CA LYS A 148 6.63 -4.09 24.82
C LYS A 148 6.50 -5.61 24.77
N THR A 149 6.83 -6.23 23.64
CA THR A 149 6.45 -7.64 23.36
C THR A 149 7.64 -8.57 23.11
N GLY A 150 8.86 -8.03 23.03
CA GLY A 150 10.06 -8.76 22.61
C GLY A 150 10.05 -9.16 21.13
N ARG A 151 9.07 -8.69 20.34
CA ARG A 151 8.92 -9.03 18.91
C ARG A 151 8.55 -7.80 18.08
N TYR A 152 9.02 -7.79 16.83
CA TYR A 152 8.58 -6.78 15.86
C TYR A 152 7.13 -7.00 15.42
N PRO A 153 6.37 -5.92 15.16
CA PRO A 153 5.07 -6.01 14.53
C PRO A 153 5.22 -6.30 13.02
N CYS A 154 4.11 -6.66 12.38
CA CYS A 154 3.99 -6.61 10.92
C CYS A 154 3.17 -5.37 10.56
N ILE A 155 3.74 -4.47 9.75
CA ILE A 155 3.11 -3.22 9.32
C ILE A 155 2.89 -3.27 7.82
N LEU A 156 1.64 -3.11 7.40
CA LEU A 156 1.27 -2.95 6.00
C LEU A 156 1.22 -1.46 5.68
N VAL A 157 1.87 -1.05 4.60
CA VAL A 157 1.81 0.31 4.08
C VAL A 157 1.18 0.25 2.70
N CYS A 158 0.07 0.94 2.51
CA CYS A 158 -0.61 0.98 1.23
C CYS A 158 -0.99 2.38 0.79
N ALA A 159 -1.08 2.55 -0.53
CA ALA A 159 -1.57 3.77 -1.17
C ALA A 159 -2.23 3.40 -2.51
N PRO A 160 -3.10 4.25 -3.07
CA PRO A 160 -3.76 3.97 -4.36
C PRO A 160 -2.78 3.96 -5.54
N LEU A 161 -1.72 4.76 -5.48
CA LEU A 161 -0.78 4.95 -6.60
C LEU A 161 0.62 4.39 -6.28
N ASN A 162 1.28 3.79 -7.28
CA ASN A 162 2.64 3.25 -7.13
C ASN A 162 3.64 4.31 -6.65
N ASN A 163 3.59 5.54 -7.19
CA ASN A 163 4.52 6.61 -6.82
C ASN A 163 4.42 6.97 -5.33
N ALA A 164 3.23 6.93 -4.73
CA ALA A 164 3.06 7.21 -3.30
C ALA A 164 3.70 6.10 -2.44
N VAL A 165 3.50 4.84 -2.83
CA VAL A 165 4.14 3.69 -2.14
C VAL A 165 5.67 3.73 -2.31
N ASP A 166 6.15 4.06 -3.50
CA ASP A 166 7.58 4.11 -3.82
C ASP A 166 8.28 5.23 -3.06
N GLU A 167 7.64 6.40 -2.91
CA GLU A 167 8.14 7.51 -2.10
C GLU A 167 8.33 7.10 -0.63
N ILE A 168 7.36 6.43 -0.02
CA ILE A 168 7.49 5.93 1.36
C ILE A 168 8.58 4.84 1.43
N SER A 169 8.59 3.92 0.47
CA SER A 169 9.55 2.82 0.42
C SER A 169 10.99 3.32 0.32
N ASN A 170 11.24 4.33 -0.51
CA ASN A 170 12.55 4.96 -0.65
C ASN A 170 12.98 5.68 0.65
N ARG A 171 12.05 6.42 1.29
CA ARG A 171 12.36 7.07 2.58
C ARG A 171 12.67 6.07 3.68
N LEU A 172 11.99 4.92 3.72
CA LEU A 172 12.30 3.84 4.65
C LEU A 172 13.69 3.24 4.38
N LEU A 173 14.09 3.11 3.12
CA LEU A 173 15.44 2.69 2.76
C LEU A 173 16.51 3.66 3.25
N ILE A 174 16.30 4.96 3.06
CA ILE A 174 17.23 6.01 3.53
C ILE A 174 17.31 6.00 5.07
N ALA A 175 16.16 6.02 5.74
CA ALA A 175 16.11 6.01 7.21
C ALA A 175 16.77 4.77 7.81
N ARG A 176 16.78 3.65 7.10
CA ARG A 176 17.50 2.43 7.50
C ARG A 176 19.02 2.61 7.43
N VAL A 177 19.54 3.26 6.40
CA VAL A 177 20.99 3.50 6.27
C VAL A 177 21.47 4.43 7.39
N GLU A 178 20.66 5.41 7.76
CA GLU A 178 20.96 6.37 8.82
C GLU A 178 20.85 5.76 10.22
N ASN A 179 19.93 4.81 10.43
CA ASN A 179 19.68 4.17 11.72
C ASN A 179 20.23 2.74 11.75
N SER A 180 21.51 2.57 12.14
CA SER A 180 22.22 1.29 12.27
C SER A 180 21.58 0.24 13.21
N GLY A 181 20.46 0.57 13.87
CA GLY A 181 19.71 -0.33 14.78
C GLY A 181 18.69 -1.24 14.09
N TYR A 182 18.33 -0.97 12.83
CA TYR A 182 17.43 -1.84 12.07
C TYR A 182 18.24 -2.94 11.40
N GLY A 183 18.18 -4.15 11.98
CA GLY A 183 18.80 -5.35 11.42
C GLY A 183 18.48 -5.54 9.93
N SER A 184 19.39 -6.18 9.19
CA SER A 184 19.21 -6.35 7.76
C SER A 184 17.92 -7.12 7.44
N ASN A 185 17.17 -6.59 6.47
CA ASN A 185 16.14 -7.28 5.67
C ASN A 185 14.73 -7.44 6.25
N TYR A 186 13.87 -6.40 6.20
CA TYR A 186 12.45 -6.62 6.49
C TYR A 186 11.42 -5.70 5.80
N THR A 187 11.83 -4.76 4.94
CA THR A 187 10.88 -4.03 4.08
C THR A 187 10.78 -4.72 2.74
N VAL A 188 9.57 -5.04 2.31
CA VAL A 188 9.30 -5.67 1.00
C VAL A 188 8.32 -4.83 0.21
N ARG A 189 8.67 -4.50 -1.03
CA ARG A 189 7.80 -3.81 -1.98
C ARG A 189 7.10 -4.82 -2.90
N CYS A 190 5.77 -4.84 -2.90
CA CYS A 190 4.94 -5.75 -3.70
C CYS A 190 4.24 -5.00 -4.85
N SER A 191 4.86 -5.00 -6.03
CA SER A 191 4.28 -4.52 -7.28
C SER A 191 5.08 -5.04 -8.48
N SER A 192 4.45 -5.09 -9.65
CA SER A 192 5.14 -5.33 -10.93
C SER A 192 5.72 -4.05 -11.55
N ILE A 193 5.27 -2.88 -11.10
CA ILE A 193 5.69 -1.55 -11.60
C ILE A 193 6.11 -0.69 -10.41
N MET A 194 7.34 -0.20 -10.43
CA MET A 194 7.89 0.66 -9.39
C MET A 194 9.06 1.50 -9.90
N HIS A 195 9.40 2.55 -9.15
CA HIS A 195 10.60 3.35 -9.36
C HIS A 195 11.88 2.52 -9.18
N HIS A 196 12.93 2.84 -9.94
CA HIS A 196 14.17 2.07 -9.95
C HIS A 196 14.87 2.00 -8.59
N ASP A 197 14.81 3.08 -7.80
CA ASP A 197 15.39 3.15 -6.44
C ASP A 197 14.79 2.11 -5.46
N VAL A 198 13.57 1.65 -5.73
CA VAL A 198 12.83 0.74 -4.85
C VAL A 198 12.94 -0.72 -5.30
N VAL A 199 13.40 -0.97 -6.53
CA VAL A 199 13.60 -2.33 -7.08
C VAL A 199 14.44 -3.23 -6.17
N PRO A 200 15.53 -2.76 -5.51
CA PRO A 200 16.33 -3.61 -4.62
C PRO A 200 15.58 -4.23 -3.44
N ILE A 201 14.43 -3.68 -3.06
CA ILE A 201 13.53 -4.23 -2.01
C ILE A 201 12.24 -4.82 -2.57
N SER A 202 12.14 -4.95 -3.89
CA SER A 202 11.01 -5.63 -4.52
C SER A 202 10.99 -7.11 -4.16
N LEU A 203 9.79 -7.67 -4.00
CA LEU A 203 9.64 -9.10 -3.73
C LEU A 203 10.36 -9.96 -4.77
N ASN A 204 10.20 -9.63 -6.05
CA ASN A 204 10.80 -10.36 -7.16
C ASN A 204 12.34 -10.33 -7.09
N GLU A 205 12.96 -9.16 -6.92
CA GLU A 205 14.41 -9.05 -6.84
C GLU A 205 14.98 -9.78 -5.62
N LEU A 206 14.29 -9.70 -4.46
CA LEU A 206 14.69 -10.40 -3.25
C LEU A 206 14.60 -11.92 -3.40
N VAL A 207 13.56 -12.43 -4.08
CA VAL A 207 13.43 -13.85 -4.41
C VAL A 207 14.53 -14.28 -5.35
N ASP A 208 14.76 -13.54 -6.43
CA ASP A 208 15.77 -13.88 -7.44
C ASP A 208 17.17 -13.87 -6.83
N LYS A 209 17.50 -12.87 -6.01
CA LYS A 209 18.75 -12.81 -5.26
C LYS A 209 18.93 -14.06 -4.39
N LYS A 210 17.90 -14.45 -3.65
CA LYS A 210 17.94 -15.64 -2.78
C LYS A 210 18.11 -16.94 -3.57
N ILE A 211 17.47 -17.06 -4.73
CA ILE A 211 17.64 -18.21 -5.63
C ILE A 211 19.07 -18.25 -6.17
N ARG A 212 19.63 -17.11 -6.59
CA ARG A 212 21.03 -17.00 -7.06
C ARG A 212 22.02 -17.39 -5.97
N ASP A 213 21.83 -16.93 -4.74
CA ASP A 213 22.69 -17.26 -3.60
C ASP A 213 22.68 -18.76 -3.30
N LEU A 214 21.51 -19.41 -3.38
CA LEU A 214 21.37 -20.87 -3.22
C LEU A 214 21.99 -21.65 -4.38
N ALA A 215 21.86 -21.16 -5.62
CA ALA A 215 22.42 -21.81 -6.81
C ALA A 215 23.94 -21.68 -6.90
N GLY A 216 24.51 -20.57 -6.42
CA GLY A 216 25.96 -20.35 -6.34
C GLY A 216 26.70 -21.36 -5.44
N ALA A 217 26.00 -21.95 -4.47
CA ALA A 217 26.53 -22.95 -3.55
C ALA A 217 26.47 -24.40 -4.11
N SER A 218 25.88 -24.63 -5.29
CA SER A 218 25.71 -25.96 -5.88
C SER A 218 26.08 -25.94 -7.36
N ARG A 219 27.38 -25.95 -7.66
CA ARG A 219 27.88 -26.34 -9.00
C ARG A 219 28.45 -27.75 -8.95
N SER A 220 27.62 -28.72 -9.32
CA SER A 220 28.10 -29.99 -9.87
C SER A 220 28.19 -29.85 -11.40
N PRO A 221 29.32 -30.22 -12.02
CA PRO A 221 29.41 -30.37 -13.45
C PRO A 221 28.84 -31.74 -13.81
N TYR A 222 27.69 -31.78 -14.49
CA TYR A 222 27.28 -33.01 -15.16
C TYR A 222 26.83 -32.76 -16.59
N SER A 223 27.16 -33.79 -17.38
CA SER A 223 27.50 -33.83 -18.78
C SER A 223 26.30 -33.95 -19.72
N SER A 224 26.66 -33.90 -21.00
CA SER A 224 25.86 -33.87 -22.22
C SER A 224 25.01 -35.11 -22.52
N ASP A 225 24.11 -34.89 -23.48
CA ASP A 225 23.40 -35.81 -24.38
C ASP A 225 22.14 -36.53 -23.91
N PHE A 226 20.97 -36.01 -24.35
CA PHE A 226 19.73 -36.76 -24.57
C PHE A 226 18.86 -36.12 -25.69
N GLN A 227 17.96 -36.91 -26.28
CA GLN A 227 17.09 -36.59 -27.43
C GLN A 227 16.14 -35.40 -27.18
N THR A 228 15.59 -34.81 -28.25
CA THR A 228 14.84 -33.54 -28.24
C THR A 228 13.63 -33.51 -27.30
N LEU A 229 12.85 -34.60 -27.16
CA LEU A 229 11.71 -34.67 -26.23
C LEU A 229 12.13 -34.72 -24.76
N ASP A 230 13.19 -35.48 -24.44
CA ASP A 230 13.74 -35.52 -23.08
C ASP A 230 14.34 -34.17 -22.67
N ARG A 231 14.91 -33.42 -23.62
CA ARG A 231 15.35 -32.03 -23.38
C ARG A 231 14.19 -31.11 -23.02
N GLU A 232 13.05 -31.21 -23.72
CA GLU A 232 11.86 -30.42 -23.40
C GLU A 232 11.29 -30.81 -22.04
N LEU A 233 11.22 -32.11 -21.72
CA LEU A 233 10.72 -32.60 -20.45
C LEU A 233 11.63 -32.18 -19.28
N ILE A 234 12.96 -32.25 -19.44
CA ILE A 234 13.94 -31.74 -18.47
C ILE A 234 13.80 -30.22 -18.32
N ARG A 235 13.59 -29.49 -19.42
CA ARG A 235 13.34 -28.04 -19.39
C ARG A 235 12.08 -27.70 -18.60
N PHE A 236 10.95 -28.35 -18.88
CA PHE A 236 9.69 -28.11 -18.15
C PHE A 236 9.82 -28.50 -16.67
N ARG A 237 10.53 -29.58 -16.34
CA ARG A 237 10.80 -29.95 -14.93
C ARG A 237 11.65 -28.90 -14.22
N LYS A 238 12.68 -28.37 -14.87
CA LYS A 238 13.54 -27.31 -14.34
C LYS A 238 12.76 -26.00 -14.17
N GLU A 239 11.97 -25.62 -15.16
CA GLU A 239 11.09 -24.46 -15.10
C GLU A 239 10.07 -24.58 -13.96
N ARG A 240 9.40 -25.73 -13.83
CA ARG A 240 8.51 -26.01 -12.70
C ARG A 240 9.23 -25.91 -11.36
N SER A 241 10.43 -26.47 -11.26
CA SER A 241 11.23 -26.41 -10.03
C SER A 241 11.60 -24.97 -9.67
N ASN A 242 11.97 -24.15 -10.65
CA ASN A 242 12.28 -22.73 -10.46
C ASN A 242 11.05 -21.93 -10.01
N ILE A 243 9.89 -22.16 -10.63
CA ILE A 243 8.62 -21.52 -10.24
C ILE A 243 8.26 -21.90 -8.79
N VAL A 244 8.36 -23.18 -8.43
CA VAL A 244 8.08 -23.65 -7.06
C VAL A 244 9.07 -23.05 -6.05
N ALA A 245 10.35 -22.97 -6.40
CA ALA A 245 11.36 -22.33 -5.56
C ALA A 245 11.09 -20.83 -5.37
N SER A 246 10.66 -20.14 -6.44
CA SER A 246 10.27 -18.73 -6.41
C SER A 246 9.08 -18.49 -5.48
N ILE A 247 8.00 -19.26 -5.63
CA ILE A 247 6.82 -19.18 -4.75
C ILE A 247 7.19 -19.41 -3.28
N ARG A 248 7.97 -20.46 -3.00
CA ARG A 248 8.44 -20.73 -1.62
C ARG A 248 9.33 -19.62 -1.08
N GLY A 249 10.19 -19.06 -1.93
CA GLY A 249 11.05 -17.93 -1.62
C GLY A 249 10.23 -16.70 -1.24
N ALA A 250 9.24 -16.36 -2.04
CA ALA A 250 8.33 -15.24 -1.84
C ALA A 250 7.58 -15.37 -0.52
N ASN A 251 6.94 -16.52 -0.30
CA ASN A 251 6.18 -16.77 0.93
C ASN A 251 7.06 -16.65 2.18
N LYS A 252 8.28 -17.19 2.14
CA LYS A 252 9.22 -17.08 3.26
C LYS A 252 9.64 -15.63 3.52
N LEU A 253 9.90 -14.84 2.46
CA LEU A 253 10.32 -13.45 2.60
C LEU A 253 9.21 -12.58 3.18
N LEU A 254 8.00 -12.70 2.65
CA LEU A 254 6.84 -11.96 3.11
C LEU A 254 6.44 -12.34 4.55
N PHE A 255 6.51 -13.63 4.93
CA PHE A 255 6.30 -14.05 6.32
C PHE A 255 7.34 -13.46 7.27
N GLN A 256 8.58 -13.30 6.80
CA GLN A 256 9.65 -12.72 7.59
C GLN A 256 9.54 -11.19 7.67
N ALA A 257 9.01 -10.53 6.65
CA ALA A 257 8.90 -9.08 6.51
C ALA A 257 8.23 -8.40 7.73
N LYS A 258 8.76 -7.25 8.12
CA LYS A 258 8.20 -6.38 9.18
C LYS A 258 7.42 -5.23 8.59
N VAL A 259 7.80 -4.78 7.38
CA VAL A 259 7.09 -3.75 6.64
C VAL A 259 6.81 -4.27 5.24
N ILE A 260 5.55 -4.29 4.83
CA ILE A 260 5.16 -4.67 3.47
C ILE A 260 4.52 -3.44 2.82
N CYS A 261 5.12 -2.97 1.73
CA CYS A 261 4.69 -1.81 0.97
C CYS A 261 3.99 -2.26 -0.31
N LEU A 262 2.71 -1.93 -0.48
CA LEU A 262 1.91 -2.39 -1.61
C LEU A 262 0.92 -1.32 -2.07
N THR A 263 0.40 -1.44 -3.29
CA THR A 263 -0.74 -0.62 -3.71
C THR A 263 -2.05 -1.25 -3.24
N SER A 264 -3.14 -0.49 -3.20
CA SER A 264 -4.47 -1.02 -2.83
C SER A 264 -4.88 -2.24 -3.67
N ASN A 265 -4.46 -2.30 -4.94
CA ASN A 265 -4.75 -3.41 -5.84
C ASN A 265 -3.85 -4.63 -5.63
N SER A 266 -2.73 -4.50 -4.91
CA SER A 266 -1.77 -5.58 -4.69
C SER A 266 -2.09 -6.45 -3.48
N PHE A 267 -3.08 -6.08 -2.65
CA PHE A 267 -3.50 -6.85 -1.48
C PHE A 267 -3.87 -8.29 -1.85
N ARG A 268 -4.69 -8.48 -2.89
CA ARG A 268 -5.20 -9.81 -3.32
C ARG A 268 -4.31 -10.50 -4.36
N THR A 269 -3.01 -10.19 -4.38
CA THR A 269 -2.08 -11.03 -5.13
C THR A 269 -1.97 -12.42 -4.48
N LYS A 270 -1.83 -13.47 -5.28
CA LYS A 270 -1.72 -14.85 -4.77
C LYS A 270 -0.64 -15.01 -3.69
N ASP A 271 0.45 -14.26 -3.83
CA ASP A 271 1.55 -14.24 -2.85
C ASP A 271 1.05 -13.75 -1.48
N MET A 272 0.33 -12.63 -1.44
CA MET A 272 -0.24 -12.05 -0.22
C MET A 272 -1.36 -12.93 0.38
N GLU A 273 -2.27 -13.44 -0.46
CA GLU A 273 -3.34 -14.34 0.00
C GLU A 273 -2.79 -15.61 0.64
N SER A 274 -1.74 -16.19 0.06
CA SER A 274 -1.15 -17.44 0.55
C SER A 274 -0.56 -17.31 1.96
N ILE A 275 -0.28 -16.09 2.41
CA ILE A 275 0.34 -15.83 3.71
C ILE A 275 -0.71 -15.48 4.74
N PHE A 276 -1.65 -14.61 4.39
CA PHE A 276 -2.58 -14.07 5.38
C PHE A 276 -3.94 -14.78 5.40
N ILE A 277 -4.35 -15.42 4.31
CA ILE A 277 -5.64 -16.13 4.23
C ILE A 277 -5.44 -17.61 4.58
N LYS A 278 -4.48 -18.29 3.95
CA LYS A 278 -4.23 -19.73 4.21
C LYS A 278 -3.64 -20.04 5.59
N GLU A 279 -2.95 -19.08 6.21
CA GLU A 279 -2.48 -19.26 7.59
C GLU A 279 -3.64 -19.21 8.61
N GLN A 280 -4.77 -18.56 8.27
CA GLN A 280 -5.96 -18.61 9.12
C GLN A 280 -6.64 -19.98 9.12
N GLU A 281 -6.64 -20.70 8.00
CA GLU A 281 -7.18 -22.06 7.88
C GLU A 281 -6.36 -23.12 8.67
N TYR A 282 -5.08 -22.85 8.98
CA TYR A 282 -4.18 -23.80 9.67
C TYR A 282 -3.98 -23.54 11.17
N ARG A 283 -4.84 -22.73 11.82
CA ARG A 283 -4.64 -22.30 13.21
C ARG A 283 -4.90 -23.39 14.25
N GLY A 284 -3.85 -24.17 14.50
CA GLY A 284 -3.55 -24.82 15.79
C GLY A 284 -2.43 -24.12 16.59
N SER A 285 -1.93 -22.96 16.15
CA SER A 285 -0.86 -22.21 16.84
C SER A 285 -1.35 -20.87 17.41
N SER A 286 -0.87 -20.54 18.60
CA SER A 286 -1.22 -19.39 19.44
C SER A 286 -0.60 -18.05 18.99
N TYR A 287 -0.20 -17.93 17.72
CA TYR A 287 0.46 -16.73 17.17
C TYR A 287 -0.47 -16.00 16.19
N GLN A 288 -0.84 -14.76 16.53
CA GLN A 288 -1.40 -13.79 15.60
C GLN A 288 -0.41 -12.61 15.54
N PRO A 289 0.22 -12.30 14.39
CA PRO A 289 1.02 -11.09 14.29
C PRO A 289 0.14 -9.87 14.55
N SER A 290 0.58 -8.96 15.42
CA SER A 290 -0.03 -7.64 15.57
C SER A 290 0.07 -6.92 14.23
N LEU A 291 -1.02 -6.90 13.48
CA LEU A 291 -1.08 -6.35 12.14
C LEU A 291 -1.68 -4.94 12.19
N CYS A 292 -0.88 -3.94 11.82
CA CYS A 292 -1.36 -2.58 11.62
C CYS A 292 -1.24 -2.23 10.14
N CYS A 293 -2.25 -1.59 9.58
CA CYS A 293 -2.20 -1.05 8.23
C CYS A 293 -2.19 0.48 8.27
N ILE A 294 -1.28 1.08 7.49
CA ILE A 294 -1.20 2.52 7.25
C ILE A 294 -1.58 2.76 5.79
N VAL A 295 -2.62 3.56 5.56
CA VAL A 295 -3.10 3.93 4.23
C VAL A 295 -2.69 5.39 3.97
N ASP A 296 -1.75 5.62 3.06
CA ASP A 296 -1.41 6.95 2.55
C ASP A 296 -2.31 7.34 1.38
N GLU A 297 -2.48 8.64 1.18
CA GLU A 297 -3.43 9.21 0.21
C GLU A 297 -4.84 8.60 0.33
N ALA A 298 -5.27 8.32 1.56
CA ALA A 298 -6.54 7.65 1.87
C ALA A 298 -7.77 8.40 1.37
N SER A 299 -7.67 9.72 1.15
CA SER A 299 -8.74 10.52 0.54
C SER A 299 -8.95 10.25 -0.95
N GLN A 300 -7.95 9.67 -1.63
CA GLN A 300 -7.98 9.32 -3.06
C GLN A 300 -8.37 7.86 -3.31
N CYS A 301 -8.72 7.09 -2.27
CA CYS A 301 -9.28 5.75 -2.40
C CYS A 301 -10.81 5.82 -2.39
N THR A 302 -11.47 4.98 -3.18
CA THR A 302 -12.89 4.67 -2.92
C THR A 302 -13.01 3.96 -1.58
N GLU A 303 -14.20 3.99 -0.98
CA GLU A 303 -14.42 3.28 0.29
C GLU A 303 -14.08 1.78 0.18
N PRO A 304 -14.53 1.01 -0.83
CA PRO A 304 -14.16 -0.41 -0.98
C PRO A 304 -12.64 -0.66 -1.14
N GLU A 305 -11.90 0.24 -1.78
CA GLU A 305 -10.44 0.14 -1.86
C GLU A 305 -9.76 0.30 -0.50
N SER A 306 -10.35 1.13 0.37
CA SER A 306 -9.85 1.34 1.74
C SER A 306 -10.10 0.12 2.64
N LEU A 307 -11.00 -0.79 2.25
CA LEU A 307 -11.35 -2.00 3.01
C LEU A 307 -10.44 -3.21 2.72
N GLN A 308 -9.62 -3.14 1.67
CA GLN A 308 -8.69 -4.23 1.28
C GLN A 308 -7.84 -4.79 2.43
N PRO A 309 -7.33 -3.98 3.37
CA PRO A 309 -6.54 -4.50 4.49
C PRO A 309 -7.32 -5.48 5.40
N PHE A 310 -8.65 -5.44 5.42
CA PHE A 310 -9.44 -6.27 6.35
C PHE A 310 -9.47 -7.75 6.00
N ALA A 311 -9.28 -8.11 4.72
CA ALA A 311 -9.07 -9.51 4.33
C ALA A 311 -7.86 -10.16 5.01
N PHE A 312 -6.95 -9.36 5.56
CA PHE A 312 -5.72 -9.81 6.20
C PHE A 312 -5.87 -9.89 7.72
N GLY A 313 -7.08 -9.67 8.26
CA GLY A 313 -7.33 -9.64 9.70
C GLY A 313 -6.79 -8.38 10.38
N VAL A 314 -6.58 -7.29 9.63
CA VAL A 314 -6.17 -5.99 10.17
C VAL A 314 -7.26 -5.48 11.11
N ASN A 315 -6.87 -5.15 12.34
CA ASN A 315 -7.75 -4.51 13.32
C ASN A 315 -7.22 -3.16 13.84
N LYS A 316 -6.05 -2.74 13.36
CA LYS A 316 -5.44 -1.45 13.64
C LYS A 316 -5.18 -0.72 12.33
N LEU A 317 -5.81 0.43 12.15
CA LEU A 317 -5.80 1.18 10.89
C LEU A 317 -5.37 2.62 11.13
N VAL A 318 -4.43 3.13 10.33
CA VAL A 318 -4.05 4.54 10.29
C VAL A 318 -4.37 5.07 8.90
N LEU A 319 -5.39 5.92 8.78
CA LEU A 319 -5.78 6.55 7.53
C LEU A 319 -5.18 7.95 7.46
N ILE A 320 -4.41 8.21 6.40
CA ILE A 320 -3.66 9.44 6.23
C ILE A 320 -4.04 10.02 4.88
N GLY A 321 -4.54 11.25 4.86
CA GLY A 321 -5.04 11.85 3.63
C GLY A 321 -5.31 13.33 3.76
N ASP A 322 -5.96 13.86 2.74
CA ASP A 322 -6.38 15.25 2.68
C ASP A 322 -7.79 15.33 2.09
N PRO A 323 -8.82 15.64 2.89
CA PRO A 323 -10.19 15.63 2.43
C PRO A 323 -10.49 16.83 1.52
N MET A 324 -9.57 17.82 1.44
CA MET A 324 -9.69 19.00 0.57
C MET A 324 -9.07 18.79 -0.82
N GLN A 325 -8.48 17.62 -1.08
CA GLN A 325 -7.99 17.23 -2.41
C GLN A 325 -9.07 16.48 -3.22
N PRO A 326 -8.89 16.35 -4.55
CA PRO A 326 -9.84 15.62 -5.39
C PRO A 326 -10.10 14.20 -4.86
N PRO A 327 -11.36 13.71 -4.96
CA PRO A 327 -11.73 12.37 -4.51
C PRO A 327 -11.15 11.29 -5.45
N ALA A 328 -11.44 10.03 -5.14
CA ALA A 328 -11.07 8.92 -6.00
C ALA A 328 -11.64 9.06 -7.42
N MET A 329 -10.86 8.67 -8.43
CA MET A 329 -11.29 8.74 -9.83
C MET A 329 -12.35 7.65 -10.12
N VAL A 330 -13.59 8.07 -10.38
CA VAL A 330 -14.69 7.19 -10.75
C VAL A 330 -15.18 7.53 -12.15
N ILE A 331 -15.11 6.55 -13.07
CA ILE A 331 -15.47 6.74 -14.49
C ILE A 331 -16.99 6.92 -14.67
N SER A 332 -17.79 6.20 -13.88
CA SER A 332 -19.24 6.19 -13.99
C SER A 332 -19.87 7.41 -13.31
N GLN A 333 -20.42 8.33 -14.11
CA GLN A 333 -21.15 9.49 -13.60
C GLN A 333 -22.36 9.09 -12.72
N VAL A 334 -23.01 7.95 -13.01
CA VAL A 334 -24.09 7.42 -12.17
C VAL A 334 -23.55 7.09 -10.78
N SER A 335 -22.40 6.43 -10.69
CA SER A 335 -21.75 6.09 -9.42
C SER A 335 -21.32 7.34 -8.65
N GLN A 336 -20.84 8.39 -9.34
CA GLN A 336 -20.50 9.68 -8.73
C GLN A 336 -21.73 10.37 -8.11
N ARG A 337 -22.88 10.34 -8.80
CA ARG A 337 -24.16 10.86 -8.25
C ARG A 337 -24.58 10.14 -6.97
N HIS A 338 -24.17 8.90 -6.80
CA HIS A 338 -24.37 8.10 -5.59
C HIS A 338 -23.16 8.13 -4.63
N GLN A 339 -22.27 9.11 -4.78
CA GLN A 339 -21.11 9.35 -3.90
C GLN A 339 -20.11 8.19 -3.79
N TYR A 340 -20.03 7.32 -4.80
CA TYR A 340 -19.09 6.20 -4.81
C TYR A 340 -17.61 6.63 -4.73
N GLU A 341 -17.31 7.86 -5.15
CA GLU A 341 -15.98 8.48 -5.06
C GLU A 341 -15.59 8.93 -3.65
N GLN A 342 -16.53 8.94 -2.70
CA GLN A 342 -16.25 9.25 -1.30
C GLN A 342 -15.37 8.15 -0.69
N SER A 343 -14.25 8.58 -0.10
CA SER A 343 -13.36 7.69 0.63
C SER A 343 -13.87 7.40 2.04
N LEU A 344 -13.44 6.27 2.59
CA LEU A 344 -13.65 5.93 4.01
C LEU A 344 -13.11 7.04 4.92
N PHE A 345 -11.94 7.60 4.58
CA PHE A 345 -11.31 8.69 5.32
C PHE A 345 -12.19 9.94 5.35
N ASN A 346 -12.74 10.35 4.20
CA ASN A 346 -13.60 11.53 4.11
C ASN A 346 -14.89 11.33 4.90
N ARG A 347 -15.54 10.15 4.80
CA ARG A 347 -16.77 9.85 5.53
C ARG A 347 -16.59 9.85 7.04
N ILE A 348 -15.52 9.21 7.55
CA ILE A 348 -15.25 9.19 8.99
C ILE A 348 -14.86 10.59 9.49
N CYS A 349 -14.01 11.32 8.76
CA CYS A 349 -13.66 12.71 9.12
C CYS A 349 -14.91 13.59 9.23
N ALA A 350 -15.81 13.54 8.25
CA ALA A 350 -17.07 14.29 8.27
C ALA A 350 -17.94 13.91 9.48
N THR A 351 -18.05 12.61 9.79
CA THR A 351 -18.81 12.13 10.96
C THR A 351 -18.23 12.65 12.27
N LYS A 352 -16.90 12.60 12.42
CA LYS A 352 -16.23 13.07 13.64
C LYS A 352 -16.37 14.57 13.83
N ILE A 353 -16.21 15.35 12.75
CA ILE A 353 -16.40 16.79 12.78
C ILE A 353 -17.85 17.13 13.19
N ALA A 354 -18.85 16.43 12.63
CA ALA A 354 -20.24 16.62 13.00
C ALA A 354 -20.55 16.24 14.46
N ALA A 355 -19.78 15.31 15.04
CA ALA A 355 -19.86 14.91 16.44
C ALA A 355 -18.95 15.72 17.37
N GLU A 356 -18.38 16.84 16.90
CA GLU A 356 -17.44 17.69 17.66
C GLU A 356 -16.21 16.94 18.19
N GLN A 357 -15.77 15.91 17.46
CA GLN A 357 -14.60 15.13 17.80
C GLN A 357 -13.38 15.57 16.99
N ASP A 358 -12.24 15.66 17.68
CA ASP A 358 -10.99 16.07 17.05
C ASP A 358 -10.48 15.03 16.02
N VAL A 359 -9.96 15.56 14.92
CA VAL A 359 -9.13 14.86 13.94
C VAL A 359 -7.73 15.48 14.01
N ILE A 360 -6.68 14.66 13.96
CA ILE A 360 -5.32 15.21 13.95
C ILE A 360 -5.07 15.89 12.60
N ILE A 361 -4.68 17.16 12.62
CA ILE A 361 -4.38 17.95 11.43
C ILE A 361 -2.93 18.43 11.48
N LEU A 362 -2.16 18.20 10.42
CA LEU A 362 -0.86 18.81 10.22
C LEU A 362 -1.04 20.22 9.61
N THR A 363 -0.54 21.23 10.31
CA THR A 363 -0.77 22.64 9.95
C THR A 363 0.45 23.36 9.41
N MET A 364 1.65 22.77 9.48
CA MET A 364 2.88 23.41 9.01
C MET A 364 3.32 22.82 7.67
N GLN A 365 3.42 23.67 6.64
CA GLN A 365 3.80 23.30 5.28
C GLN A 365 5.24 23.71 4.94
N TYR A 366 5.88 22.92 4.09
CA TYR A 366 7.31 23.01 3.74
C TYR A 366 7.57 23.14 2.22
N ARG A 367 6.57 23.50 1.42
CA ARG A 367 6.65 23.50 -0.05
C ARG A 367 6.51 24.89 -0.66
N MET A 368 5.50 25.65 -0.25
CA MET A 368 5.07 26.88 -0.91
C MET A 368 5.57 28.12 -0.17
N ALA A 369 5.82 29.21 -0.88
CA ALA A 369 6.10 30.52 -0.27
C ALA A 369 4.87 31.08 0.47
N PRO A 370 5.02 31.93 1.50
CA PRO A 370 3.90 32.46 2.27
C PRO A 370 2.79 33.09 1.43
N ALA A 371 3.13 33.90 0.41
CA ALA A 371 2.16 34.54 -0.46
C ALA A 371 1.31 33.54 -1.27
N ILE A 372 1.88 32.39 -1.66
CA ILE A 372 1.14 31.33 -2.37
C ILE A 372 0.23 30.57 -1.41
N VAL A 373 0.63 30.40 -0.14
CA VAL A 373 -0.14 29.65 0.88
C VAL A 373 -1.34 30.42 1.38
N GLU A 374 -1.29 31.75 1.36
CA GLU A 374 -2.35 32.59 1.92
C GLU A 374 -3.74 32.23 1.38
N TRP A 375 -3.89 32.20 0.05
CA TRP A 375 -5.19 31.91 -0.55
C TRP A 375 -5.68 30.47 -0.28
N PRO A 376 -4.91 29.40 -0.53
CA PRO A 376 -5.33 28.04 -0.20
C PRO A 376 -5.62 27.83 1.30
N SER A 377 -4.81 28.44 2.19
CA SER A 377 -5.02 28.38 3.64
C SER A 377 -6.36 29.00 4.04
N ASN A 378 -6.67 30.17 3.48
CA ASN A 378 -7.91 30.88 3.74
C ASN A 378 -9.13 30.12 3.20
N PHE A 379 -9.05 29.62 1.97
CA PHE A 379 -10.18 29.02 1.27
C PHE A 379 -10.51 27.59 1.78
N PHE A 380 -9.50 26.72 1.91
CA PHE A 380 -9.72 25.30 2.23
C PHE A 380 -9.49 24.95 3.71
N TYR A 381 -8.60 25.67 4.40
CA TYR A 381 -8.08 25.24 5.70
C TYR A 381 -8.36 26.22 6.84
N GLY A 382 -9.29 27.17 6.65
CA GLY A 382 -9.73 28.10 7.71
C GLY A 382 -8.59 28.91 8.32
N LYS A 383 -7.62 29.32 7.49
CA LYS A 383 -6.41 30.07 7.90
C LYS A 383 -5.45 29.32 8.82
N LYS A 384 -5.57 27.98 8.93
CA LYS A 384 -4.75 27.17 9.84
C LYS A 384 -3.41 26.73 9.25
N LEU A 385 -3.19 26.86 7.94
CA LEU A 385 -1.96 26.41 7.28
C LEU A 385 -0.85 27.47 7.40
N ILE A 386 0.30 27.08 7.94
CA ILE A 386 1.43 27.94 8.29
C ILE A 386 2.67 27.53 7.51
N THR A 387 3.38 28.49 6.92
CA THR A 387 4.65 28.24 6.23
C THR A 387 5.82 28.08 7.20
N ALA A 388 6.58 27.01 7.05
CA ALA A 388 7.79 26.79 7.85
C ALA A 388 8.84 27.89 7.60
N ARG A 389 9.54 28.29 8.68
CA ARG A 389 10.49 29.42 8.64
C ARG A 389 11.60 29.27 7.62
N ASN A 390 12.06 28.04 7.38
CA ASN A 390 13.11 27.72 6.41
C ASN A 390 12.66 27.84 4.94
N ILE A 391 11.36 27.97 4.69
CA ILE A 391 10.76 28.23 3.37
C ILE A 391 10.46 29.72 3.16
N ILE A 392 10.65 30.56 4.20
CA ILE A 392 10.65 32.02 4.08
C ILE A 392 11.94 32.43 3.35
N ARG A 393 12.01 32.11 2.06
CA ARG A 393 12.94 32.74 1.15
C ARG A 393 12.27 33.99 0.61
N ASN A 394 12.97 35.11 0.68
CA ASN A 394 12.72 36.23 -0.22
C ASN A 394 13.14 35.76 -1.64
N GLY A 395 12.25 35.07 -2.35
CA GLY A 395 12.46 34.59 -3.72
C GLY A 395 11.42 35.21 -4.68
N PRO A 396 11.71 35.34 -5.99
CA PRO A 396 11.29 36.47 -6.82
C PRO A 396 9.88 36.30 -7.39
N CYS A 397 8.88 36.10 -6.53
CA CYS A 397 7.50 36.29 -6.96
C CYS A 397 7.24 37.80 -6.95
N HIS A 398 7.69 38.48 -8.00
CA HIS A 398 7.26 39.85 -8.27
C HIS A 398 5.74 39.84 -8.50
N GLU A 399 5.04 40.86 -8.01
CA GLU A 399 3.69 41.15 -8.47
C GLU A 399 3.72 41.31 -9.99
N TYR A 400 3.08 40.39 -10.72
CA TYR A 400 2.80 40.61 -12.13
C TYR A 400 1.34 41.04 -12.24
N TRP A 401 1.16 42.29 -12.67
CA TRP A 401 -0.14 42.84 -13.01
C TRP A 401 -0.57 42.22 -14.33
N LEU A 402 -1.65 41.43 -14.32
CA LEU A 402 -2.38 41.10 -15.53
C LEU A 402 -3.17 42.36 -15.89
N TYR A 403 -2.65 43.15 -16.84
CA TYR A 403 -3.46 44.19 -17.47
C TYR A 403 -4.57 43.49 -18.25
N ASN A 404 -5.82 43.70 -17.81
CA ASN A 404 -7.03 43.24 -18.47
C ASN A 404 -7.23 43.93 -19.82
#